data_AF-A0A151ZBD3-F1
#
_entry.id   AF-A0A151ZBD3-F1
#
_cell.length_a   1.000
_cell.length_b   1.000
_cell.length_c   1.000
_cell.angle_alpha   90.00
_cell.angle_beta   90.00
_cell.angle_gamma   90.00
#
_symmetry.space_group_name_H-M   'P 1'
#
loop_
_entity.id
_entity.type
_entity.pdbx_description
1 polymer ?
#
loop_
_entity_poly.entity_id
_entity_poly.type
_entity_poly.pdbx_seq_one_letter_code
_entity_poly.pdbx_strand_id
1 'polypeptide(L)'
;MNILPHKSWNPYSQKNKDKVEKDEKEHQIKLDIENQKQINAQSESRYRQLKNDLKKRKFEDFIEGTDDQNVVKPEQFTIFPQELYGKSSELQSKSSAGYQYNTKLGGTEAEEKGKPKPWDSNSIKDSSKTTSKKKLKTDKWLKHKEDPMILVNKVLGKPNYTNTDLKPVIIQPNSIVKSQKKSIEQLRQERLERELKERKRVEHMTKDLKHK
;
A
#
# COMPACT_ATOMS: atom_id res chain seq x y z
N MET A 1 25.83 -4.62 -45.65
CA MET A 1 24.82 -3.83 -44.91
C MET A 1 24.40 -4.60 -43.66
N ASN A 2 24.43 -3.99 -42.48
CA ASN A 2 24.06 -4.67 -41.24
C ASN A 2 22.53 -4.63 -41.06
N ILE A 3 21.88 -5.77 -41.22
CA ILE A 3 20.40 -5.86 -41.26
C ILE A 3 19.81 -5.93 -39.83
N LEU A 4 20.64 -6.27 -38.83
CA LEU A 4 20.26 -6.50 -37.44
C LEU A 4 19.51 -5.33 -36.75
N PRO A 5 19.86 -4.05 -36.93
CA PRO A 5 19.18 -2.94 -36.26
C PRO A 5 17.70 -2.78 -36.65
N HIS A 6 17.33 -3.22 -37.85
CA HIS A 6 15.98 -3.07 -38.40
C HIS A 6 15.04 -4.21 -37.99
N LYS A 7 15.56 -5.26 -37.36
CA LYS A 7 14.74 -6.39 -36.92
C LYS A 7 14.11 -6.09 -35.56
N SER A 8 12.80 -6.28 -35.48
CA SER A 8 12.01 -6.10 -34.25
C SER A 8 12.38 -7.10 -33.15
N TRP A 9 12.91 -8.26 -33.51
CA TRP A 9 13.35 -9.30 -32.58
C TRP A 9 14.78 -9.09 -32.06
N ASN A 10 15.53 -8.10 -32.56
CA ASN A 10 16.90 -7.87 -32.12
C ASN A 10 16.93 -7.53 -30.62
N PRO A 11 17.58 -8.34 -29.76
CA PRO A 11 17.61 -8.12 -28.32
C PRO A 11 18.29 -6.80 -27.94
N TYR A 12 19.21 -6.33 -28.78
CA TYR A 12 19.94 -5.08 -28.57
C TYR A 12 19.18 -3.85 -29.07
N SER A 13 18.00 -4.01 -29.68
CA SER A 13 17.14 -2.88 -30.02
C SER A 13 16.72 -2.15 -28.74
N GLN A 14 16.77 -0.81 -28.76
CA GLN A 14 16.37 0.00 -27.61
C GLN A 14 14.97 -0.38 -27.10
N LYS A 15 14.03 -0.65 -28.01
CA LYS A 15 12.66 -1.07 -27.66
C LYS A 15 12.60 -2.38 -26.87
N ASN A 16 13.52 -3.31 -27.14
CA ASN A 16 13.55 -4.59 -26.42
C ASN A 16 14.27 -4.43 -25.09
N LYS A 17 15.32 -3.60 -25.02
CA LYS A 17 15.94 -3.20 -23.75
C LYS A 17 14.95 -2.53 -22.81
N ASP A 18 14.19 -1.55 -23.30
CA ASP A 18 13.19 -0.83 -22.50
C ASP A 18 12.08 -1.76 -21.98
N LYS A 19 11.70 -2.78 -22.76
CA LYS A 19 10.73 -3.81 -22.33
C LYS A 19 11.30 -4.67 -21.21
N VAL A 20 12.53 -5.18 -21.40
CA VAL A 20 13.20 -6.01 -20.39
C VAL A 20 13.37 -5.23 -19.09
N GLU A 21 13.85 -3.98 -19.16
CA GLU A 21 14.00 -3.12 -17.98
C GLU A 21 12.66 -2.89 -17.26
N LYS A 22 11.58 -2.71 -18.02
CA LYS A 22 10.24 -2.57 -17.43
C LYS A 22 9.78 -3.86 -16.74
N ASP A 23 9.97 -5.01 -17.38
CA ASP A 23 9.59 -6.31 -16.84
C ASP A 23 10.41 -6.63 -15.57
N GLU A 24 11.71 -6.31 -15.57
CA GLU A 24 12.60 -6.43 -14.40
C GLU A 24 12.14 -5.53 -13.24
N LYS A 25 11.79 -4.27 -13.52
CA LYS A 25 11.24 -3.35 -12.50
C LYS A 25 9.92 -3.87 -11.92
N GLU A 26 9.01 -4.34 -12.77
CA GLU A 26 7.74 -4.92 -12.31
C GLU A 26 7.96 -6.17 -11.45
N HIS A 27 8.93 -7.00 -11.82
CA HIS A 27 9.30 -8.17 -11.04
C HIS A 27 9.90 -7.79 -9.67
N GLN A 28 10.80 -6.80 -9.64
CA GLN A 28 11.41 -6.33 -8.40
C GLN A 28 10.37 -5.77 -7.43
N ILE A 29 9.42 -4.96 -7.93
CA ILE A 29 8.32 -4.42 -7.12
C ILE A 29 7.47 -5.54 -6.53
N LYS A 30 7.20 -6.62 -7.28
CA LYS A 30 6.46 -7.77 -6.77
C LYS A 30 7.20 -8.48 -5.65
N LEU A 31 8.50 -8.71 -5.81
CA LEU A 31 9.34 -9.30 -4.77
C LEU A 31 9.36 -8.45 -3.50
N ASP A 32 9.50 -7.13 -3.63
CA ASP A 32 9.52 -6.22 -2.48
C ASP A 32 8.18 -6.24 -1.72
N ILE A 33 7.06 -6.25 -2.44
CA ILE A 33 5.72 -6.37 -1.84
C ILE A 33 5.55 -7.70 -1.11
N GLU A 34 6.01 -8.80 -1.70
CA GLU A 34 5.93 -10.13 -1.08
C GLU A 34 6.80 -10.21 0.18
N ASN A 35 8.03 -9.70 0.13
CA ASN A 35 8.92 -9.63 1.28
C ASN A 35 8.32 -8.78 2.41
N GLN A 36 7.75 -7.62 2.08
CA GLN A 36 7.02 -6.79 3.08
C GLN A 36 5.84 -7.55 3.71
N LYS A 37 5.09 -8.33 2.93
CA LYS A 37 4.02 -9.17 3.48
C LYS A 37 4.55 -10.23 4.44
N GLN A 38 5.67 -10.86 4.10
CA GLN A 38 6.30 -11.86 4.97
C GLN A 38 6.80 -11.24 6.28
N ILE A 39 7.47 -10.08 6.23
CA ILE A 39 7.91 -9.34 7.43
C ILE A 39 6.71 -8.95 8.31
N ASN A 40 5.62 -8.49 7.70
CA ASN A 40 4.40 -8.14 8.43
C ASN A 40 3.75 -9.38 9.07
N ALA A 41 3.69 -10.51 8.36
CA ALA A 41 3.16 -11.76 8.90
C ALA A 41 4.00 -12.30 10.08
N GLN A 42 5.33 -12.22 9.97
CA GLN A 42 6.25 -12.62 11.04
C GLN A 42 6.12 -11.72 12.27
N SER A 43 6.06 -10.40 12.07
CA SER A 43 5.90 -9.45 13.18
C SER A 43 4.54 -9.59 13.87
N GLU A 44 3.46 -9.86 13.12
CA GLU A 44 2.16 -10.15 13.69
C GLU A 44 2.16 -11.47 14.49
N SER A 45 2.78 -12.53 13.97
CA SER A 45 2.93 -13.80 14.68
C SER A 45 3.67 -13.61 16.00
N ARG A 46 4.80 -12.89 15.99
CA ARG A 46 5.56 -12.55 17.20
C ARG A 46 4.74 -11.74 18.19
N TYR A 47 3.98 -10.75 17.72
CA TYR A 47 3.09 -9.96 18.58
C TYR A 47 2.01 -10.83 19.24
N ARG A 48 1.41 -11.76 18.50
CA ARG A 48 0.42 -12.71 19.05
C ARG A 48 1.04 -13.61 20.13
N GLN A 49 2.25 -14.10 19.92
CA GLN A 49 2.98 -14.89 20.92
C GLN A 49 3.19 -14.09 22.21
N LEU A 50 3.78 -12.89 22.12
CA LEU A 50 3.99 -12.01 23.28
C LEU A 50 2.68 -11.67 24.01
N LYS A 51 1.60 -11.43 23.26
CA LYS A 51 0.28 -11.16 23.85
C LYS A 51 -0.27 -12.38 24.60
N ASN A 52 -0.05 -13.58 24.09
CA ASN A 52 -0.46 -14.81 24.76
C ASN A 52 0.39 -15.06 26.01
N ASP A 53 1.70 -14.81 25.95
CA ASP A 53 2.60 -14.97 27.10
C ASP A 53 2.25 -13.99 28.23
N LEU A 54 1.92 -12.73 27.90
CA LEU A 54 1.42 -11.77 28.88
C LEU A 54 0.11 -12.19 29.52
N LYS A 55 -0.80 -12.82 28.77
CA LYS A 55 -2.05 -13.36 29.31
C LYS A 55 -1.80 -14.56 30.22
N LYS A 56 -0.85 -15.44 29.86
CA LYS A 56 -0.47 -16.60 30.67
C LYS A 56 0.13 -16.15 32.01
N ARG A 57 1.08 -15.21 32.00
CA ARG A 57 1.67 -14.67 33.25
C ARG A 57 0.61 -14.08 34.18
N LYS A 58 -0.29 -13.25 33.65
CA LYS A 58 -1.41 -12.68 34.43
C LYS A 58 -2.35 -13.73 35.01
N PHE A 59 -2.45 -14.88 34.36
CA PHE A 59 -3.29 -15.98 34.81
C PHE A 59 -2.57 -16.83 35.87
N GLU A 60 -1.27 -17.07 35.72
CA GLU A 60 -0.43 -17.71 36.74
C GLU A 60 -0.40 -16.88 38.03
N ASP A 61 -0.16 -15.57 37.95
CA ASP A 61 -0.21 -14.66 39.11
C ASP A 61 -1.57 -14.66 39.83
N PHE A 62 -2.66 -14.92 39.09
CA PHE A 62 -4.01 -15.00 39.65
C PHE A 62 -4.27 -16.33 40.38
N ILE A 63 -3.69 -17.43 39.89
CA ILE A 63 -3.86 -18.77 40.49
C ILE A 63 -2.94 -18.97 41.69
N GLU A 64 -1.69 -18.49 41.61
CA GLU A 64 -0.72 -18.62 42.71
C GLU A 64 -1.07 -17.74 43.92
N GLY A 65 -1.97 -16.76 43.76
CA GLY A 65 -2.44 -15.87 44.82
C GLY A 65 -3.63 -16.37 45.65
N THR A 66 -4.20 -17.55 45.36
CA THR A 66 -5.44 -18.02 46.03
C THR A 66 -5.26 -19.01 47.19
N ASP A 67 -4.07 -19.55 47.45
CA ASP A 67 -3.88 -20.59 48.49
C ASP A 67 -3.06 -20.18 49.73
N ASP A 68 -2.61 -18.92 49.86
CA ASP A 68 -1.94 -18.47 51.09
C ASP A 68 -2.69 -17.32 51.78
N GLN A 69 -3.61 -17.70 52.68
CA GLN A 69 -4.23 -16.86 53.72
C GLN A 69 -3.23 -16.47 54.84
N ASN A 70 -1.95 -16.25 54.53
CA ASN A 70 -0.99 -15.72 55.51
C ASN A 70 -0.87 -14.20 55.34
N VAL A 71 -1.70 -13.50 56.12
CA VAL A 71 -1.75 -12.05 56.28
C VAL A 71 -0.42 -11.54 56.87
N VAL A 72 0.59 -11.35 56.02
CA VAL A 72 1.76 -10.54 56.35
C VAL A 72 1.42 -9.10 56.00
N LYS A 73 1.30 -8.27 57.04
CA LYS A 73 1.15 -6.81 56.99
C LYS A 73 2.07 -6.21 55.92
N PRO A 74 1.58 -5.30 55.06
CA PRO A 74 2.45 -4.56 54.17
C PRO A 74 3.30 -3.59 55.00
N GLU A 75 4.53 -3.98 55.31
CA GLU A 75 5.57 -3.01 55.66
C GLU A 75 5.84 -2.13 54.44
N GLN A 76 5.88 -0.83 54.72
CA GLN A 76 5.95 0.25 53.76
C GLN A 76 7.29 0.22 53.04
N PHE A 77 7.38 -0.49 51.92
CA PHE A 77 8.60 -0.54 51.13
C PHE A 77 8.67 0.66 50.19
N THR A 78 9.15 1.79 50.72
CA THR A 78 9.57 2.96 49.95
C THR A 78 10.94 2.70 49.31
N ILE A 79 10.99 2.01 48.17
CA ILE A 79 12.21 1.95 47.36
C ILE A 79 11.89 2.25 45.90
N PHE A 80 11.63 3.52 45.61
CA PHE A 80 12.02 4.07 44.30
C PHE A 80 12.56 5.49 44.55
N PRO A 81 13.88 5.70 44.45
CA PRO A 81 14.45 7.04 44.52
C PRO A 81 13.93 7.83 43.32
N GLN A 82 13.24 8.93 43.62
CA GLN A 82 12.63 9.82 42.64
C GLN A 82 13.64 10.75 41.96
N GLU A 83 14.93 10.51 42.14
CA GLU A 83 15.99 11.36 41.64
C GLU A 83 16.74 10.64 40.53
N LEU A 84 16.33 10.89 39.28
CA LEU A 84 17.21 11.00 38.11
C LEU A 84 16.38 11.39 36.86
N TYR A 85 15.47 12.37 36.99
CA TYR A 85 15.13 13.22 35.84
C TYR A 85 16.28 14.20 35.60
N GLY A 86 17.43 13.64 35.26
CA GLY A 86 18.55 14.37 34.69
C GLY A 86 18.18 14.78 33.28
N LYS A 87 18.01 16.09 33.09
CA LYS A 87 18.21 16.78 31.82
C LYS A 87 19.44 16.20 31.11
N SER A 88 19.24 15.34 30.12
CA SER A 88 20.24 15.02 29.09
C SER A 88 19.59 15.33 27.76
N SER A 89 19.83 16.55 27.27
CA SER A 89 20.70 16.78 26.13
C SER A 89 20.00 16.48 24.80
N GLU A 90 19.51 17.54 24.15
CA GLU A 90 20.21 18.08 22.98
C GLU A 90 21.12 17.08 22.25
N LEU A 91 20.51 16.06 21.65
CA LEU A 91 21.19 15.19 20.71
C LEU A 91 21.13 15.84 19.34
N GLN A 92 22.17 16.65 19.13
CA GLN A 92 22.68 17.09 17.86
C GLN A 92 22.42 16.06 16.76
N SER A 93 21.74 16.55 15.73
CA SER A 93 21.91 16.19 14.33
C SER A 93 23.39 15.95 13.99
N LYS A 94 23.84 14.70 14.11
CA LYS A 94 25.09 14.23 13.51
C LYS A 94 24.79 13.11 12.53
N SER A 95 24.71 13.53 11.27
CA SER A 95 25.32 12.87 10.12
C SER A 95 25.22 11.34 10.08
N SER A 96 24.16 10.81 9.47
CA SER A 96 24.31 9.55 8.74
C SER A 96 25.09 9.87 7.47
N ALA A 97 26.40 9.58 7.56
CA ALA A 97 27.35 9.51 6.48
C ALA A 97 26.70 9.15 5.14
N GLY A 98 26.65 10.13 4.25
CA GLY A 98 26.52 9.86 2.83
C GLY A 98 27.70 8.98 2.42
N TYR A 99 27.39 7.86 1.78
CA TYR A 99 28.38 7.13 1.01
C TYR A 99 28.93 8.07 -0.06
N GLN A 100 30.09 8.65 0.21
CA GLN A 100 30.93 9.29 -0.79
C GLN A 100 31.55 8.17 -1.61
N TYR A 101 30.94 7.89 -2.77
CA TYR A 101 31.61 7.12 -3.80
C TYR A 101 32.74 7.99 -4.35
N ASN A 102 33.97 7.67 -3.92
CA ASN A 102 35.19 8.18 -4.51
C ASN A 102 35.38 7.54 -5.89
N THR A 103 34.69 8.05 -6.91
CA THR A 103 35.13 7.87 -8.30
C THR A 103 36.15 8.96 -8.62
N LYS A 104 37.39 8.74 -8.19
CA LYS A 104 38.56 9.28 -8.89
C LYS A 104 38.66 8.53 -10.22
N LEU A 105 38.04 9.06 -11.26
CA LEU A 105 38.41 8.74 -12.64
C LEU A 105 38.50 10.04 -13.43
N GLY A 106 39.75 10.45 -13.65
CA GLY A 106 40.19 11.20 -14.83
C GLY A 106 39.49 12.53 -15.09
N GLY A 107 40.03 13.59 -14.50
CA GLY A 107 39.97 14.89 -15.16
C GLY A 107 40.74 14.81 -16.47
N THR A 108 40.03 14.99 -17.58
CA THR A 108 40.58 15.62 -18.78
C THR A 108 39.84 16.94 -18.92
N GLU A 109 40.49 18.00 -18.43
CA GLU A 109 40.17 19.37 -18.78
C GLU A 109 40.30 19.50 -20.30
N ALA A 110 39.15 19.60 -20.97
CA ALA A 110 39.06 20.14 -22.31
C ALA A 110 38.07 21.30 -22.24
N GLU A 111 38.61 22.51 -22.18
CA GLU A 111 37.87 23.72 -22.51
C GLU A 111 37.32 23.58 -23.94
N GLU A 112 36.03 23.24 -24.06
CA GLU A 112 35.36 23.25 -25.35
C GLU A 112 34.20 24.26 -25.31
N LYS A 113 34.52 25.49 -25.73
CA LYS A 113 33.52 26.44 -26.22
C LYS A 113 32.85 25.84 -27.45
N GLY A 114 31.73 25.14 -27.30
CA GLY A 114 31.14 24.44 -28.44
C GLY A 114 29.71 23.92 -28.23
N LYS A 115 28.74 24.76 -28.61
CA LYS A 115 27.35 24.45 -29.03
C LYS A 115 26.45 23.70 -28.01
N PRO A 116 25.19 24.15 -27.84
CA PRO A 116 24.24 23.43 -27.00
C PRO A 116 24.03 22.00 -27.53
N LYS A 117 24.12 21.03 -26.62
CA LYS A 117 23.85 19.61 -26.87
C LYS A 117 22.41 19.44 -27.41
N PRO A 118 22.17 18.60 -28.44
CA PRO A 118 20.88 18.50 -29.12
C PRO A 118 19.72 18.04 -28.23
N TRP A 119 20.00 17.42 -27.08
CA TRP A 119 18.97 17.00 -26.12
C TRP A 119 18.48 18.11 -25.18
N ASP A 120 19.19 19.23 -25.07
CA ASP A 120 18.77 20.38 -24.24
C ASP A 120 17.87 21.37 -25.00
N SER A 121 17.35 20.96 -26.16
CA SER A 121 16.34 21.70 -26.90
C SER A 121 14.91 21.20 -26.60
N ASN A 122 14.58 21.02 -25.31
CA ASN A 122 13.18 21.12 -24.90
C ASN A 122 12.80 22.60 -24.81
N SER A 123 12.74 23.20 -26.00
CA SER A 123 11.91 24.35 -26.26
C SER A 123 10.54 24.08 -25.66
N ILE A 124 10.11 24.97 -24.78
CA ILE A 124 8.73 25.18 -24.40
C ILE A 124 7.94 25.33 -25.70
N LYS A 125 7.37 24.23 -26.18
CA LYS A 125 6.37 24.20 -27.24
C LYS A 125 5.11 23.62 -26.63
N ASP A 126 4.10 24.46 -26.59
CA ASP A 126 2.74 24.19 -26.16
C ASP A 126 2.23 22.84 -26.70
N SER A 127 2.24 21.81 -25.85
CA SER A 127 1.73 20.46 -26.17
C SER A 127 0.43 20.13 -25.42
N SER A 128 -0.39 21.15 -25.16
CA SER A 128 -1.66 21.03 -24.42
C SER A 128 -2.76 20.26 -25.17
N LYS A 129 -2.53 19.78 -26.41
CA LYS A 129 -3.57 19.12 -27.23
C LYS A 129 -3.39 17.63 -27.50
N THR A 130 -2.30 16.99 -27.08
CA THR A 130 -2.02 15.56 -27.41
C THR A 130 -2.06 14.58 -26.25
N THR A 131 -2.11 15.05 -24.99
CA THR A 131 -2.16 14.18 -23.81
C THR A 131 -3.56 13.61 -23.53
N SER A 132 -4.63 14.30 -23.95
CA SER A 132 -6.01 13.82 -23.77
C SER A 132 -6.36 12.59 -24.62
N LYS A 133 -5.88 12.53 -25.87
CA LYS A 133 -6.13 11.40 -26.77
C LYS A 133 -5.40 10.12 -26.35
N LYS A 134 -4.26 10.21 -25.66
CA LYS A 134 -3.54 9.03 -25.14
C LYS A 134 -4.23 8.44 -23.90
N LYS A 135 -4.76 9.27 -23.00
CA LYS A 135 -5.53 8.81 -21.82
C LYS A 135 -6.83 8.08 -22.19
N LEU A 136 -7.52 8.50 -23.26
CA LEU A 136 -8.73 7.83 -23.75
C LEU A 136 -8.50 6.41 -24.29
N LYS A 137 -7.29 6.09 -24.78
CA LYS A 137 -6.97 4.75 -25.30
C LYS A 137 -6.65 3.76 -24.18
N THR A 138 -5.99 4.19 -23.11
CA THR A 138 -5.74 3.36 -21.93
C THR A 138 -7.04 3.02 -21.19
N ASP A 139 -7.99 3.95 -21.08
CA ASP A 139 -9.30 3.67 -20.48
C ASP A 139 -10.14 2.71 -21.31
N LYS A 140 -10.04 2.75 -22.65
CA LYS A 140 -10.69 1.75 -23.51
C LYS A 140 -10.07 0.36 -23.35
N TRP A 141 -8.76 0.25 -23.15
CA TRP A 141 -8.12 -1.04 -22.93
C TRP A 141 -8.50 -1.65 -21.57
N LEU A 142 -8.65 -0.82 -20.53
CA LEU A 142 -9.13 -1.26 -19.21
C LEU A 142 -10.59 -1.75 -19.23
N LYS A 143 -11.42 -1.23 -20.16
CA LYS A 143 -12.82 -1.69 -20.37
C LYS A 143 -12.94 -3.00 -21.16
N HIS A 144 -11.93 -3.37 -21.94
CA HIS A 144 -11.98 -4.57 -22.80
C HIS A 144 -11.43 -5.85 -22.16
N LYS A 145 -10.78 -5.77 -21.00
CA LYS A 145 -10.67 -6.93 -20.11
C LYS A 145 -11.95 -6.94 -19.30
N GLU A 146 -12.92 -7.74 -19.75
CA GLU A 146 -14.17 -7.97 -19.04
C GLU A 146 -13.83 -8.23 -17.56
N ASP A 147 -14.39 -7.40 -16.67
CA ASP A 147 -14.27 -7.58 -15.23
C ASP A 147 -14.62 -9.06 -14.94
N PRO A 148 -13.78 -9.81 -14.19
CA PRO A 148 -14.03 -11.22 -13.91
C PRO A 148 -15.45 -11.46 -13.36
N MET A 149 -16.06 -10.47 -12.69
CA MET A 149 -17.47 -10.53 -12.28
C MET A 149 -18.46 -10.58 -13.45
N ILE A 150 -18.21 -9.87 -14.54
CA ILE A 150 -19.04 -9.92 -15.75
C ILE A 150 -18.94 -11.31 -16.37
N LEU A 151 -17.75 -11.91 -16.38
CA LEU A 151 -17.53 -13.28 -16.88
C LEU A 151 -18.30 -14.30 -16.03
N VAL A 152 -18.25 -14.18 -14.70
CA VAL A 152 -19.01 -15.05 -13.78
C VAL A 152 -20.52 -14.87 -13.96
N ASN A 153 -21.01 -13.64 -14.12
CA ASN A 153 -22.44 -13.40 -14.35
C ASN A 153 -22.91 -13.98 -15.70
N LYS A 154 -22.06 -13.93 -16.73
CA LYS A 154 -22.31 -14.54 -18.03
C LYS A 154 -22.39 -16.07 -17.95
N VAL A 155 -21.49 -16.70 -17.19
CA VAL A 155 -21.51 -18.17 -16.95
C VAL A 155 -22.72 -18.59 -16.12
N LEU A 156 -23.13 -17.77 -15.14
CA LEU A 156 -24.29 -18.03 -14.30
C LEU A 156 -25.63 -17.65 -14.95
N GLY A 157 -25.63 -17.19 -16.21
CA GLY A 157 -26.84 -16.81 -16.94
C GLY A 157 -27.60 -15.63 -16.32
N LYS A 158 -26.94 -14.82 -15.48
CA LYS A 158 -27.58 -13.64 -14.87
C LYS A 158 -27.68 -12.54 -15.93
N PRO A 159 -28.84 -11.87 -16.07
CA PRO A 159 -29.00 -10.81 -17.06
C PRO A 159 -27.98 -9.71 -16.77
N ASN A 160 -27.21 -9.35 -17.79
CA ASN A 160 -26.32 -8.20 -17.72
C ASN A 160 -27.18 -6.95 -17.48
N TYR A 161 -27.08 -6.36 -16.30
CA TYR A 161 -27.66 -5.05 -16.00
C TYR A 161 -26.84 -3.95 -16.71
N THR A 162 -26.76 -3.99 -18.03
CA THR A 162 -26.40 -2.81 -18.80
C THR A 162 -27.62 -1.92 -18.81
N ASN A 163 -27.59 -0.87 -17.98
CA ASN A 163 -28.60 0.18 -17.90
C ASN A 163 -28.78 0.88 -19.25
N THR A 164 -29.51 0.29 -20.20
CA THR A 164 -29.86 0.95 -21.47
C THR A 164 -31.36 1.12 -21.70
N ASP A 165 -32.24 0.48 -20.92
CA ASP A 165 -33.70 0.56 -21.16
C ASP A 165 -34.54 1.00 -19.95
N LEU A 166 -33.95 1.77 -19.03
CA LEU A 166 -34.76 2.53 -18.08
C LEU A 166 -35.10 3.88 -18.69
N LYS A 167 -36.38 4.03 -19.09
CA LYS A 167 -37.02 5.32 -19.39
C LYS A 167 -36.57 6.36 -18.35
N PRO A 168 -36.21 7.58 -18.75
CA PRO A 168 -35.74 8.60 -17.83
C PRO A 168 -36.85 8.93 -16.84
N VAL A 169 -36.75 8.38 -15.64
CA VAL A 169 -37.44 8.93 -14.48
C VAL A 169 -36.80 10.30 -14.28
N ILE A 170 -37.60 11.35 -14.44
CA ILE A 170 -37.25 12.73 -14.14
C ILE A 170 -37.03 12.80 -12.63
N ILE A 171 -35.82 12.46 -12.20
CA ILE A 171 -35.36 12.67 -10.84
C ILE A 171 -34.88 14.11 -10.82
N GLN A 172 -35.60 14.94 -10.06
CA GLN A 172 -35.21 16.31 -9.79
C GLN A 172 -33.74 16.37 -9.32
N PRO A 173 -32.98 17.40 -9.72
CA PRO A 173 -31.56 17.51 -9.44
C PRO A 173 -31.33 17.83 -7.96
N ASN A 174 -31.44 16.82 -7.10
CA ASN A 174 -30.95 16.93 -5.73
C ASN A 174 -29.42 16.83 -5.76
N SER A 175 -28.82 18.02 -5.63
CA SER A 175 -27.48 18.32 -5.16
C SER A 175 -26.37 17.37 -5.63
N ILE A 176 -25.58 17.88 -6.58
CA ILE A 176 -24.20 17.44 -6.80
C ILE A 176 -23.44 17.65 -5.48
N VAL A 177 -23.42 16.62 -4.64
CA VAL A 177 -22.62 16.61 -3.42
C VAL A 177 -21.18 16.49 -3.86
N LYS A 178 -20.47 17.62 -3.89
CA LYS A 178 -19.01 17.66 -3.95
C LYS A 178 -18.52 16.64 -2.93
N SER A 179 -17.76 15.65 -3.36
CA SER A 179 -17.20 14.62 -2.49
C SER A 179 -16.30 15.29 -1.46
N GLN A 180 -16.86 15.68 -0.31
CA GLN A 180 -16.08 16.16 0.80
C GLN A 180 -15.21 15.00 1.25
N LYS A 181 -13.90 15.24 1.31
CA LYS A 181 -12.94 14.25 1.79
C LYS A 181 -13.37 13.87 3.20
N LYS A 182 -13.80 12.62 3.39
CA LYS A 182 -14.19 12.09 4.69
C LYS A 182 -13.03 12.28 5.66
N SER A 183 -13.33 12.74 6.87
CA SER A 183 -12.33 12.80 7.94
C SER A 183 -11.86 11.38 8.29
N ILE A 184 -10.63 11.26 8.81
CA ILE A 184 -10.05 9.97 9.24
C ILE A 184 -10.99 9.28 10.25
N GLU A 185 -11.65 10.05 11.12
CA GLU A 185 -12.58 9.51 12.11
C GLU A 185 -13.86 8.95 11.46
N GLN A 186 -14.35 9.59 10.40
CA GLN A 186 -15.48 9.08 9.62
C GLN A 186 -15.12 7.78 8.90
N LEU A 187 -13.89 7.64 8.39
CA LEU A 187 -13.42 6.40 7.77
C LEU A 187 -13.30 5.26 8.80
N ARG A 188 -12.94 5.56 10.05
CA ARG A 188 -12.92 4.58 11.15
C ARG A 188 -14.33 4.11 11.51
N GLN A 189 -15.27 5.05 11.63
CA GLN A 189 -16.68 4.71 11.89
C GLN A 189 -17.28 3.88 10.76
N GLU A 190 -17.02 4.25 9.51
CA GLU A 190 -17.47 3.50 8.33
C GLU A 190 -16.86 2.08 8.26
N ARG A 191 -15.65 1.88 8.79
CA ARG A 191 -15.05 0.54 8.91
C ARG A 191 -15.77 -0.28 9.99
N LEU A 192 -16.00 0.29 11.17
CA LEU A 192 -16.70 -0.39 12.27
C LEU A 192 -18.13 -0.77 11.87
N GLU A 193 -18.84 0.10 11.15
CA GLU A 193 -20.19 -0.18 10.67
C GLU A 193 -20.22 -1.34 9.68
N ARG A 194 -19.24 -1.41 8.76
CA ARG A 194 -19.10 -2.53 7.82
C ARG A 194 -18.84 -3.85 8.56
N GLU A 195 -17.96 -3.87 9.54
CA GLU A 195 -17.69 -5.07 10.34
C GLU A 195 -18.92 -5.54 11.13
N LEU A 196 -19.67 -4.61 11.74
CA LEU A 196 -20.91 -4.95 12.44
C LEU A 196 -21.98 -5.50 11.50
N LYS A 197 -22.09 -4.92 10.30
CA LYS A 197 -23.04 -5.38 9.28
C LYS A 197 -22.71 -6.78 8.78
N GLU A 198 -21.43 -7.08 8.57
CA GLU A 198 -20.99 -8.44 8.21
C GLU A 198 -21.25 -9.44 9.35
N ARG A 199 -20.96 -9.08 10.61
CA ARG A 199 -21.29 -9.93 11.76
C ARG A 199 -22.77 -10.27 11.83
N LYS A 200 -23.66 -9.28 11.67
CA LYS A 200 -25.12 -9.52 11.63
C LYS A 200 -25.52 -10.46 10.49
N ARG A 201 -24.89 -10.32 9.32
CA ARG A 201 -25.16 -11.20 8.18
C ARG A 201 -24.73 -12.64 8.44
N VAL A 202 -23.56 -12.84 9.04
CA VAL A 202 -23.07 -14.15 9.45
C VAL A 202 -23.98 -14.75 10.51
N GLU A 203 -24.36 -13.97 11.53
CA GLU A 203 -25.27 -14.41 12.57
C GLU A 203 -26.61 -14.90 11.97
N HIS A 204 -27.18 -14.15 11.03
CA HIS A 204 -28.38 -14.57 10.30
C HIS A 204 -28.19 -15.91 9.59
N MET A 205 -27.10 -16.07 8.83
CA MET A 205 -26.81 -17.33 8.13
C MET A 205 -26.64 -18.51 9.09
N THR A 206 -26.00 -18.29 10.25
CA THR A 206 -25.82 -19.34 11.26
C THR A 206 -27.13 -19.71 11.95
N LYS A 207 -28.05 -18.75 12.15
CA LYS A 207 -29.39 -19.03 12.69
C LYS A 207 -30.21 -19.88 11.72
N ASP A 208 -30.15 -19.56 10.43
CA ASP A 208 -30.84 -20.32 9.38
C ASP A 208 -30.32 -21.76 9.27
N LEU A 209 -29.00 -21.97 9.44
CA LEU A 209 -28.39 -23.30 9.46
C LEU A 209 -28.78 -24.11 10.70
N LYS A 210 -29.02 -23.46 11.85
CA LYS A 210 -29.39 -24.15 13.09
C LYS A 210 -30.85 -24.62 13.12
N HIS A 211 -31.70 -24.07 12.25
CA HIS A 211 -33.13 -24.41 12.16
C HIS A 211 -33.46 -25.38 11.02
N LYS A 212 -32.44 -25.90 10.32
CA LYS A 212 -32.55 -27.02 9.38
C LYS A 212 -32.04 -28.30 10.03
#